data_AF-A0A8J7WXS1-F1
#
_entry.id   AF-A0A8J7WXS1-F1
#
_cell.length_a   1.000
_cell.length_b   1.000
_cell.length_c   1.000
_cell.angle_alpha   90.00
_cell.angle_beta   90.00
_cell.angle_gamma   90.00
#
_symmetry.space_group_name_H-M   'P 1'
#
loop_
_entity.id
_entity.type
_entity.pdbx_description
1 polymer ?
#
loop_
_entity_poly.entity_id
_entity_poly.type
_entity_poly.pdbx_seq_one_letter_code
_entity_poly.pdbx_strand_id
1 'polypeptide(L)'
;MRIPIVMAAFGTTTRARRTYDILDARVKEAFPEHPVYWAFTSRMVRDRIENSQGQSYKHPHQVLEELARGGHEWAVVQSLHLVCGHEFDRLVDEVKNCCLRTSIGLPLLDSPDDYLAGLKASS
;
A
#
# COMPACT_ATOMS: atom_id res chain seq x y z
N MET A 1 14.08 8.94 -14.02
CA MET A 1 13.78 8.44 -12.66
C MET A 1 12.95 7.16 -12.77
N ARG A 2 13.17 6.20 -11.88
CA ARG A 2 12.33 4.98 -11.80
C ARG A 2 11.05 5.28 -11.02
N ILE A 3 9.96 4.61 -11.38
CA ILE A 3 8.63 4.89 -10.84
C ILE A 3 8.52 4.23 -9.45
N PRO A 4 8.29 5.00 -8.36
CA PRO A 4 8.11 4.44 -7.03
C PRO A 4 6.83 3.61 -6.91
N ILE A 5 6.90 2.56 -6.10
CA ILE A 5 5.76 1.71 -5.73
C ILE A 5 5.40 2.00 -4.27
N VAL A 6 4.16 2.38 -4.01
CA VAL A 6 3.62 2.66 -2.68
C VAL A 6 2.64 1.55 -2.31
N MET A 7 3.08 0.68 -1.41
CA MET A 7 2.24 -0.37 -0.82
C MET A 7 1.34 0.26 0.24
N ALA A 8 0.02 0.29 -0.01
CA ALA A 8 -0.97 0.86 0.88
C ALA A 8 -1.80 -0.25 1.55
N ALA A 9 -1.65 -0.41 2.86
CA ALA A 9 -2.41 -1.38 3.65
C ALA A 9 -3.26 -0.67 4.71
N PHE A 10 -4.28 -1.33 5.23
CA PHE A 10 -4.95 -0.85 6.45
C PHE A 10 -3.95 -0.71 7.61
N GLY A 11 -3.01 -1.64 7.69
CA GLY A 11 -2.03 -1.76 8.75
C GLY A 11 -2.48 -2.80 9.78
N THR A 12 -1.53 -3.38 10.47
CA THR A 12 -1.79 -4.37 11.53
C THR A 12 -0.83 -4.19 12.68
N THR A 13 -1.29 -4.48 13.89
CA THR A 13 -0.48 -4.35 15.11
C THR A 13 0.13 -5.70 15.54
N THR A 14 -0.14 -6.80 14.81
CA THR A 14 0.22 -8.17 15.23
C THR A 14 0.77 -9.03 14.07
N ARG A 15 0.52 -10.36 14.07
CA ARG A 15 1.10 -11.41 13.21
C ARG A 15 1.10 -11.10 11.71
N ALA A 16 0.16 -10.28 11.23
CA ALA A 16 0.12 -9.88 9.83
C ALA A 16 1.32 -9.01 9.40
N ARG A 17 2.16 -8.53 10.33
CA ARG A 17 3.44 -7.88 10.00
C ARG A 17 4.39 -8.80 9.22
N ARG A 18 4.47 -10.10 9.57
CA ARG A 18 5.25 -11.08 8.80
C ARG A 18 4.78 -11.19 7.37
N THR A 19 3.46 -11.08 7.14
CA THR A 19 2.90 -11.10 5.78
C THR A 19 3.37 -9.88 4.99
N TYR A 20 3.42 -8.71 5.61
CA TYR A 20 3.96 -7.51 4.96
C TYR A 20 5.45 -7.63 4.65
N ASP A 21 6.25 -8.20 5.55
CA ASP A 21 7.68 -8.44 5.31
C ASP A 21 7.90 -9.39 4.10
N ILE A 22 7.09 -10.45 3.98
CA ILE A 22 7.13 -11.37 2.83
C ILE A 22 6.73 -10.67 1.54
N LEU A 23 5.67 -9.84 1.57
CA LEU A 23 5.22 -9.08 0.41
C LEU A 23 6.28 -8.05 -0.01
N ASP A 24 6.89 -7.35 0.94
CA ASP A 24 7.97 -6.40 0.67
C ASP A 24 9.14 -7.06 -0.05
N ALA A 25 9.59 -8.21 0.45
CA ALA A 25 10.66 -8.98 -0.18
C ALA A 25 10.30 -9.38 -1.62
N ARG A 26 9.08 -9.91 -1.85
CA ARG A 26 8.62 -10.32 -3.19
C ARG A 26 8.50 -9.15 -4.15
N VAL A 27 7.98 -8.00 -3.70
CA VAL A 27 7.84 -6.81 -4.56
C VAL A 27 9.22 -6.26 -4.91
N LYS A 28 10.16 -6.20 -3.96
CA LYS A 28 11.53 -5.76 -4.24
C LYS A 28 12.29 -6.71 -5.15
N GLU A 29 12.05 -8.01 -5.04
CA GLU A 29 12.63 -9.02 -5.94
C GLU A 29 12.09 -8.89 -7.36
N ALA A 30 10.77 -8.69 -7.52
CA ALA A 30 10.13 -8.53 -8.82
C ALA A 30 10.44 -7.16 -9.48
N PHE A 31 10.66 -6.12 -8.68
CA PHE A 31 10.86 -4.74 -9.15
C PHE A 31 12.11 -4.09 -8.52
N PRO A 32 13.32 -4.64 -8.74
CA PRO A 32 14.54 -4.23 -8.01
C PRO A 32 14.98 -2.79 -8.32
N GLU A 33 14.57 -2.24 -9.47
CA GLU A 33 14.90 -0.88 -9.87
C GLU A 33 13.90 0.17 -9.37
N HIS A 34 12.79 -0.27 -8.76
CA HIS A 34 11.71 0.61 -8.32
C HIS A 34 11.74 0.74 -6.80
N PRO A 35 11.88 1.96 -6.24
CA PRO A 35 11.86 2.13 -4.80
C PRO A 35 10.47 1.80 -4.24
N VAL A 36 10.45 0.95 -3.21
CA VAL A 36 9.22 0.47 -2.55
C VAL A 36 9.02 1.19 -1.23
N TYR A 37 7.84 1.80 -1.06
CA TYR A 37 7.43 2.52 0.13
C TYR A 37 6.20 1.86 0.75
N TRP A 38 6.10 1.89 2.08
CA TRP A 38 4.95 1.37 2.81
C TRP A 38 4.17 2.50 3.47
N ALA A 39 2.86 2.44 3.34
CA ALA A 39 1.92 3.37 3.93
C ALA A 39 0.75 2.63 4.57
N PHE A 40 0.30 3.11 5.73
CA PHE A 40 -0.86 2.54 6.42
C PHE A 40 -2.00 3.55 6.43
N THR A 41 -3.22 3.14 6.07
CA THR A 41 -4.40 4.01 6.04
C THR A 41 -5.00 4.22 7.43
N SER A 42 -4.95 3.22 8.32
CA SER A 42 -5.54 3.32 9.66
C SER A 42 -4.72 4.17 10.63
N ARG A 43 -5.29 5.32 11.04
CA ARG A 43 -4.69 6.20 12.06
C ARG A 43 -4.47 5.47 13.38
N MET A 44 -5.49 4.77 13.88
CA MET A 44 -5.40 4.02 15.14
C MET A 44 -4.25 2.99 15.11
N VAL A 45 -4.03 2.33 13.98
CA VAL A 45 -2.93 1.38 13.83
C VAL A 45 -1.59 2.11 13.85
N ARG A 46 -1.42 3.19 13.07
CA ARG A 46 -0.18 3.99 13.07
C ARG A 46 0.16 4.48 14.46
N ASP A 47 -0.79 5.11 15.15
CA ASP A 47 -0.62 5.63 16.50
C ASP A 47 -0.26 4.51 17.49
N ARG A 48 -0.91 3.33 17.37
CA ARG A 48 -0.60 2.20 18.24
C ARG A 48 0.80 1.65 17.98
N ILE A 49 1.23 1.52 16.73
CA ILE A 49 2.57 1.03 16.39
C ILE A 49 3.62 2.02 16.87
N GLU A 50 3.40 3.32 16.68
CA GLU A 50 4.31 4.36 17.16
C GLU A 50 4.46 4.30 18.69
N ASN A 51 3.34 4.20 19.42
CA ASN A 51 3.37 4.12 20.88
C ASN A 51 3.93 2.81 21.44
N SER A 52 3.72 1.68 20.76
CA SER A 52 4.12 0.35 21.28
C SER A 52 5.49 -0.13 20.79
N GLN A 53 5.91 0.31 19.61
CA GLN A 53 7.13 -0.18 18.93
C GLN A 53 8.10 0.97 18.59
N GLY A 54 7.73 2.23 18.83
CA GLY A 54 8.54 3.40 18.49
C GLY A 54 8.69 3.62 16.98
N GLN A 55 7.89 2.93 16.16
CA GLN A 55 7.99 3.00 14.70
C GLN A 55 6.83 3.82 14.12
N SER A 56 7.17 4.92 13.45
CA SER A 56 6.18 5.76 12.78
C SER A 56 5.99 5.28 11.33
N TYR A 57 4.74 5.04 10.97
CA TYR A 57 4.34 4.78 9.58
C TYR A 57 3.62 6.00 9.05
N LYS A 58 3.75 6.25 7.75
CA LYS A 58 3.10 7.38 7.08
C LYS A 58 1.75 6.97 6.52
N HIS A 59 0.88 7.96 6.40
CA HIS A 59 -0.34 7.85 5.63
C HIS A 59 -0.02 7.91 4.12
N PRO A 60 -0.77 7.24 3.23
CA PRO A 60 -0.53 7.29 1.77
C PRO A 60 -0.32 8.70 1.19
N HIS A 61 -1.18 9.67 1.51
CA HIS A 61 -1.00 11.07 1.07
C HIS A 61 0.38 11.66 1.42
N GLN A 62 0.90 11.38 2.62
CA GLN A 62 2.20 11.91 3.07
C GLN A 62 3.35 11.33 2.25
N VAL A 63 3.27 10.03 1.92
CA VAL A 63 4.27 9.36 1.08
C VAL A 63 4.25 9.96 -0.32
N LEU A 64 3.07 10.18 -0.91
CA LEU A 64 2.93 10.75 -2.24
C LEU A 64 3.42 12.21 -2.30
N GLU A 65 3.15 13.02 -1.28
CA GLU A 65 3.67 14.38 -1.18
C GLU A 65 5.19 14.43 -1.08
N GLU A 66 5.79 13.51 -0.32
CA GLU A 66 7.25 13.40 -0.23
C GLU A 66 7.88 12.98 -1.56
N LEU A 67 7.24 12.06 -2.28
CA LEU A 67 7.68 11.68 -3.63
C LEU A 67 7.58 12.85 -4.60
N ALA A 68 6.49 13.62 -4.57
CA ALA A 68 6.34 14.83 -5.37
C ALA A 68 7.43 15.87 -5.03
N ARG A 69 7.68 16.11 -3.74
CA ARG A 69 8.77 17.00 -3.27
C ARG A 69 10.16 16.48 -3.66
N GLY A 70 10.32 15.17 -3.78
CA GLY A 70 11.53 14.51 -4.26
C GLY A 70 11.71 14.57 -5.79
N GLY A 71 10.82 15.23 -6.52
CA GLY A 71 10.89 15.39 -7.97
C GLY A 71 10.34 14.19 -8.77
N HIS A 72 9.64 13.26 -8.12
CA HIS A 72 8.91 12.24 -8.86
C HIS A 72 7.70 12.85 -9.55
N GLU A 73 7.46 12.47 -10.80
CA GLU A 73 6.29 12.93 -11.57
C GLU A 73 5.13 11.93 -11.52
N TRP A 74 5.42 10.66 -11.17
CA TRP A 74 4.45 9.57 -11.16
C TRP A 74 4.78 8.53 -10.10
N ALA A 75 3.77 7.93 -9.47
CA ALA A 75 3.88 6.78 -8.58
C ALA A 75 2.80 5.71 -8.86
N VAL A 76 3.10 4.46 -8.53
CA VAL A 76 2.11 3.37 -8.49
C VAL A 76 1.71 3.14 -7.03
N VAL A 77 0.41 3.11 -6.74
CA VAL A 77 -0.13 2.81 -5.41
C VAL A 77 -0.79 1.43 -5.46
N GLN A 78 -0.19 0.43 -4.82
CA GLN A 78 -0.78 -0.90 -4.73
C GLN A 78 -1.55 -1.03 -3.42
N SER A 79 -2.87 -1.15 -3.52
CA SER A 79 -3.73 -1.45 -2.38
C SER A 79 -3.57 -2.92 -1.97
N LEU A 80 -3.45 -3.16 -0.67
CA LEU A 80 -3.48 -4.50 -0.05
C LEU A 80 -4.82 -4.79 0.66
N HIS A 81 -5.86 -4.00 0.39
CA HIS A 81 -7.20 -4.25 0.91
C HIS A 81 -7.77 -5.51 0.25
N LEU A 82 -8.41 -6.36 1.05
CA LEU A 82 -8.97 -7.64 0.57
C LEU A 82 -10.25 -7.44 -0.26
N VAL A 83 -10.97 -6.34 -0.02
CA VAL A 83 -12.27 -6.05 -0.66
C VAL A 83 -12.33 -4.61 -1.14
N CYS A 84 -13.04 -4.39 -2.24
CA CYS A 84 -13.45 -3.07 -2.72
C CYS A 84 -14.57 -2.52 -1.82
N GLY A 85 -14.20 -2.12 -0.61
CA GLY A 85 -15.10 -1.49 0.35
C GLY A 85 -14.73 -0.03 0.62
N HIS A 86 -15.44 0.57 1.57
CA HIS A 86 -15.30 1.99 1.94
C HIS A 86 -13.85 2.43 2.24
N GLU A 87 -13.00 1.52 2.71
CA GLU A 87 -11.58 1.79 2.95
C GLU A 87 -10.76 1.97 1.66
N PHE A 88 -11.08 1.19 0.63
CA PHE A 88 -10.47 1.34 -0.69
C PHE A 88 -10.97 2.60 -1.37
N ASP A 89 -12.27 2.91 -1.29
CA ASP A 89 -12.83 4.14 -1.87
C ASP A 89 -12.16 5.39 -1.27
N ARG A 90 -11.98 5.40 0.06
CA ARG A 90 -11.25 6.47 0.74
C ARG A 90 -9.81 6.60 0.26
N LEU A 91 -9.09 5.48 0.11
CA LEU A 91 -7.74 5.49 -0.44
C LEU A 91 -7.73 6.07 -1.86
N VAL A 92 -8.69 5.67 -2.70
CA VAL A 92 -8.82 6.19 -4.08
C VAL A 92 -9.05 7.69 -4.08
N ASP A 93 -9.95 8.20 -3.24
CA ASP A 93 -10.23 9.63 -3.14
C ASP A 93 -9.03 10.42 -2.62
N GLU A 94 -8.32 9.92 -1.61
CA GLU A 94 -7.11 10.54 -1.09
C GLU A 94 -5.98 10.60 -2.13
N VAL A 95 -5.80 9.52 -2.88
CA VAL A 95 -4.80 9.43 -3.93
C VAL A 95 -5.15 10.36 -5.10
N LYS A 96 -6.43 10.41 -5.51
CA LYS A 96 -6.90 11.34 -6.56
C LYS A 96 -6.69 12.81 -6.22
N ASN A 97 -6.77 13.16 -4.94
CA ASN A 97 -6.56 14.53 -4.47
C ASN A 97 -5.08 14.90 -4.33
N CYS A 98 -4.15 13.98 -4.59
CA CYS A 98 -2.73 14.25 -4.53
C CYS A 98 -2.22 14.92 -5.82
N CYS A 99 -1.23 15.80 -5.69
CA CYS A 99 -0.64 16.51 -6.83
C CYS A 99 0.23 15.62 -7.73
N LEU A 100 0.70 14.48 -7.19
CA LEU A 100 1.47 13.50 -7.93
C LEU A 100 0.54 12.70 -8.84
N ARG A 101 0.90 12.50 -10.11
CA ARG A 101 0.17 11.55 -10.95
C ARG A 101 0.27 10.17 -10.32
N THR A 102 -0.82 9.41 -10.28
CA THR A 102 -0.83 8.07 -9.69
C THR A 102 -1.59 7.05 -10.53
N SER A 103 -1.13 5.81 -10.49
CA SER A 103 -1.91 4.63 -10.91
C SER A 103 -2.21 3.78 -9.68
N ILE A 104 -3.47 3.35 -9.49
CA ILE A 104 -3.86 2.54 -8.34
C ILE A 104 -4.09 1.11 -8.80
N GLY A 105 -3.38 0.16 -8.17
CA GLY A 105 -3.62 -1.27 -8.35
C GLY A 105 -4.94 -1.67 -7.70
N LEU A 106 -5.73 -2.46 -8.44
CA LEU A 106 -7.02 -2.94 -7.97
C LEU A 106 -6.85 -3.88 -6.76
N PRO A 107 -7.84 -3.97 -5.85
CA PRO A 107 -7.80 -4.88 -4.71
C PRO A 107 -7.71 -6.34 -5.11
N LEU A 108 -7.31 -7.19 -4.16
CA LEU A 108 -7.03 -8.62 -4.43
C LEU A 108 -8.27 -9.42 -4.88
N LEU A 109 -9.49 -8.94 -4.65
CA LEU A 109 -10.75 -9.59 -5.06
C LEU A 109 -11.61 -8.62 -5.87
N ASP A 110 -11.08 -8.13 -6.98
CA ASP A 110 -11.77 -7.15 -7.82
C ASP A 110 -12.57 -7.81 -8.96
N SER A 111 -12.08 -8.92 -9.51
CA SER A 111 -12.72 -9.66 -10.60
C SER A 111 -13.14 -11.10 -10.20
N PRO A 112 -14.11 -11.72 -10.89
CA PRO A 112 -14.47 -13.14 -10.68
C PRO A 112 -13.28 -14.10 -10.75
N ASP A 113 -12.28 -13.79 -11.58
CA ASP A 113 -11.06 -14.59 -11.73
C ASP A 113 -10.16 -14.49 -10.49
N ASP A 114 -10.19 -13.37 -9.77
CA ASP A 114 -9.44 -13.19 -8.53
C ASP A 114 -10.00 -14.05 -7.39
N TYR A 115 -11.32 -14.26 -7.35
CA TYR A 115 -11.95 -15.20 -6.41
C TYR A 115 -11.48 -16.65 -6.64
N LEU A 116 -11.33 -17.05 -7.91
CA LEU A 116 -10.81 -18.37 -8.27
C LEU A 116 -9.32 -18.52 -7.95
N ALA A 117 -8.53 -17.45 -8.11
CA ALA A 117 -7.12 -17.43 -7.72
C ALA A 117 -6.93 -17.51 -6.19
N GLY A 118 -7.76 -16.81 -5.42
CA GLY A 118 -7.76 -16.87 -3.95
C GLY A 118 -8.12 -18.24 -3.38
N LEU A 119 -9.06 -18.95 -4.02
CA LEU A 119 -9.44 -20.33 -3.65
C LEU A 119 -8.29 -21.32 -3.90
N LYS A 120 -7.57 -21.20 -5.01
CA LYS A 120 -6.42 -22.06 -5.33
C LYS A 120 -5.21 -21.85 -4.42
N ALA A 121 -5.00 -20.62 -3.94
CA ALA A 121 -3.91 -20.32 -3.00
C ALA A 121 -4.16 -20.84 -1.56
N SER A 122 -5.39 -21.24 -1.26
CA SER A 122 -5.83 -21.74 0.05
C SER A 122 -5.92 -23.28 0.11
N SER A 123 -5.46 -23.98 -0.94
CA SER A 123 -5.46 -25.45 -1.08
C SER A 123 -4.08 -26.04 -0.86
#